data_AF-A0A0F9K347-F1
#
_entry.id   AF-A0A0F9K347-F1
#
_cell.length_a   1.000
_cell.length_b   1.000
_cell.length_c   1.000
_cell.angle_alpha   90.00
_cell.angle_beta   90.00
_cell.angle_gamma   90.00
#
_symmetry.space_group_name_H-M   'P 1'
#
loop_
_entity.id
_entity.type
_entity.pdbx_description
1 polymer ?
#
loop_
_entity_poly.entity_id
_entity_poly.type
_entity_poly.pdbx_seq_one_letter_code
_entity_poly.pdbx_strand_id
1 'polypeptide(L)' 'MASQTLYDKLWNRHLVAELPDGSALLYVDRHLLHEVTSPQAFSGLRAAGRKPWRIGPNVAVP' A
#
# COMPACT_ATOMS: atom_id res chain seq x y z
N MET A 1 4.01 11.68 -29.06
CA MET A 1 4.12 11.22 -27.65
C MET A 1 3.81 9.73 -27.66
N ALA A 2 4.69 8.88 -27.12
CA ALA A 2 4.41 7.45 -27.04
C ALA A 2 3.16 7.24 -26.17
N SER A 3 2.27 6.35 -26.60
CA SER A 3 1.10 5.98 -25.82
C SER A 3 1.54 5.32 -24.51
N GLN A 4 1.03 5.82 -23.38
CA GLN A 4 1.28 5.19 -22.09
C GLN A 4 0.65 3.80 -22.03
N THR A 5 1.41 2.83 -21.52
CA THR A 5 0.90 1.48 -21.24
C THR A 5 -0.09 1.53 -20.06
N LEU A 6 -0.84 0.45 -19.85
CA LEU A 6 -1.67 0.31 -18.66
C LEU A 6 -0.83 0.37 -17.39
N TYR A 7 0.38 -0.20 -17.41
CA TYR A 7 1.29 -0.18 -16.27
C TYR A 7 1.71 1.25 -15.92
N ASP A 8 2.10 2.06 -16.91
CA ASP A 8 2.48 3.45 -16.69
C ASP A 8 1.33 4.25 -16.07
N LYS A 9 0.10 4.01 -16.55
CA LYS A 9 -1.09 4.68 -16.02
C LYS A 9 -1.35 4.30 -14.57
N LEU A 10 -1.24 3.01 -14.22
CA LEU A 10 -1.44 2.55 -12.85
C LEU A 10 -0.33 3.05 -11.93
N TRP A 11 0.93 2.97 -12.36
CA TRP A 11 2.09 3.47 -11.62
C TRP A 11 1.94 4.97 -11.32
N ASN A 12 1.75 5.79 -12.35
CA ASN A 12 1.65 7.24 -12.22
C ASN A 12 0.47 7.69 -11.35
N ARG A 13 -0.61 6.89 -11.29
CA ARG A 13 -1.76 7.17 -10.41
C ARG A 13 -1.45 6.97 -8.92
N HIS A 14 -0.49 6.10 -8.59
CA HIS A 14 -0.15 5.74 -7.20
C HIS A 14 1.17 6.33 -6.74
N LEU A 15 2.00 6.87 -7.63
CA LEU A 15 3.24 7.54 -7.27
C LEU A 15 2.94 8.81 -6.46
N VAL A 16 3.39 8.82 -5.21
CA VAL A 16 3.29 9.99 -4.31
C VAL A 16 4.51 10.88 -4.47
N ALA A 17 5.70 10.27 -4.48
CA ALA A 17 6.97 10.97 -4.63
C ALA A 17 8.07 10.01 -5.07
N GLU A 18 9.06 10.55 -5.76
CA GLU A 18 10.39 9.92 -5.86
C GLU A 18 11.26 10.46 -4.73
N LEU A 19 11.94 9.56 -4.03
CA LEU A 19 12.81 9.88 -2.90
C LEU A 19 14.24 10.14 -3.40
N PRO A 20 15.07 10.87 -2.63
CA PRO A 20 16.43 11.24 -3.07
C PRO A 20 17.37 10.06 -3.35
N ASP A 21 17.06 8.89 -2.81
CA ASP A 21 17.80 7.65 -3.03
C ASP A 21 17.37 6.89 -4.30
N GLY A 22 16.43 7.47 -5.07
CA GLY A 22 15.86 6.87 -6.28
C GLY A 22 14.73 5.87 -6.01
N SER A 23 14.32 5.68 -4.75
CA SER A 23 13.15 4.86 -4.45
C SER A 23 11.84 5.63 -4.66
N ALA A 24 10.75 4.90 -4.93
CA ALA A 24 9.44 5.49 -5.14
C ALA A 24 8.54 5.27 -3.92
N LEU A 25 7.93 6.33 -3.44
CA LEU A 25 6.84 6.25 -2.46
C LEU A 25 5.53 6.03 -3.21
N LEU A 26 4.94 4.85 -3.04
CA LEU A 26 3.65 4.50 -3.64
C LEU A 26 2.53 4.52 -2.60
N TYR A 27 1.38 5.05 -3.00
CA TYR A 27 0.15 4.96 -2.23
C TYR A 27 -0.50 3.58 -2.44
N VAL A 28 -0.78 2.87 -1.34
CA VAL A 28 -1.54 1.61 -1.38
C VAL A 28 -3.00 1.92 -1.04
N ASP A 29 -3.89 1.65 -1.99
CA ASP A 29 -5.31 1.96 -1.88
C ASP A 29 -6.18 0.79 -1.42
N ARG A 30 -5.62 -0.43 -1.37
CA ARG A 30 -6.30 -1.66 -0.92
C ARG A 30 -5.34 -2.61 -0.20
N HIS A 31 -5.81 -3.16 0.91
CA HIS A 31 -5.08 -4.15 1.69
C HIS A 31 -5.89 -5.45 1.74
N LEU A 32 -5.31 -6.54 1.26
CA LEU A 32 -5.89 -7.87 1.37
C LEU A 32 -5.30 -8.57 2.60
N LEU A 33 -6.15 -8.92 3.55
CA LEU A 33 -5.78 -9.43 4.86
C LEU A 33 -6.10 -10.92 4.96
N HIS A 34 -5.09 -11.74 5.23
CA HIS A 34 -5.24 -13.19 5.43
C HIS A 34 -5.04 -13.56 6.90
N GLU A 35 -5.68 -14.65 7.35
CA GLU A 35 -5.67 -15.11 8.74
C GLU A 35 -4.27 -15.40 9.32
N VAL A 36 -3.28 -15.73 8.48
CA VAL A 36 -1.96 -16.17 8.93
C VAL A 36 -1.02 -14.98 9.15
N THR A 37 -1.01 -14.01 8.23
CA THR A 37 -0.02 -12.93 8.22
C THR A 37 -0.53 -11.64 8.87
N SER A 38 -1.84 -11.41 8.83
CA SER A 38 -2.44 -10.19 9.37
C SER A 38 -2.25 -10.03 10.89
N PRO A 39 -2.38 -11.09 11.73
CA PRO A 39 -2.16 -10.94 13.17
C PRO A 39 -0.79 -10.37 13.53
N GLN A 40 0.26 -10.78 12.80
CA GLN A 40 1.62 -10.28 12.99
C GLN A 40 1.73 -8.81 12.60
N ALA A 41 1.21 -8.41 11.43
CA ALA A 41 1.22 -7.02 10.97
C ALA A 41 0.50 -6.07 11.95
N PHE A 42 -0.69 -6.46 12.44
CA PHE A 42 -1.42 -5.67 13.42
C PHE A 42 -0.73 -5.63 14.80
N SER A 43 0.00 -6.68 15.17
CA SER A 43 0.81 -6.67 16.39
C SER A 43 1.95 -5.67 16.29
N GLY A 44 2.61 -5.59 15.12
CA GLY A 44 3.62 -4.57 14.83
C GLY A 44 3.07 -3.14 14.93
N LEU A 45 1.87 -2.89 14.37
CA LEU A 45 1.20 -1.58 14.51
C LEU A 45 0.96 -1.21 15.98
N ARG A 46 0.44 -2.16 16.78
CA ARG A 46 0.21 -1.94 18.22
C ARG A 46 1.50 -1.64 18.97
N ALA A 47 2.55 -2.42 18.74
CA ALA A 47 3.85 -2.22 19.38
C ALA A 47 4.45 -0.84 19.05
N ALA A 48 4.21 -0.33 17.83
CA ALA A 48 4.62 1.00 17.41
C ALA A 48 3.64 2.13 17.84
N GLY A 49 2.56 1.82 18.58
CA GLY A 49 1.54 2.79 18.98
C GLY A 49 0.70 3.35 17.82
N ARG A 50 0.65 2.64 16.69
CA ARG A 50 -0.02 3.07 15.45
C ARG A 50 -1.37 2.41 15.27
N LYS A 51 -2.27 3.11 14.57
CA LYS A 51 -3.56 2.57 14.12
C LYS A 51 -3.51 2.33 12.61
N PRO A 52 -4.30 1.38 12.08
CA PRO A 52 -4.45 1.22 10.64
C PRO A 52 -4.89 2.54 10.00
N TRP A 53 -4.20 2.90 8.92
CA TRP A 53 -4.57 4.05 8.12
C TRP A 53 -5.76 3.68 7.22
N ARG A 54 -6.86 4.42 7.31
CA ARG A 54 -8.14 4.20 6.60
C ARG A 54 -8.66 2.76 6.69
N ILE A 55 -9.75 2.55 7.41
CA ILE A 55 -10.29 1.19 7.64
C ILE A 55 -10.97 0.62 6.37
N GLY A 56 -11.74 1.44 5.64
CA GLY A 56 -12.50 1.01 4.46
C GLY A 56 -11.76 0.21 3.37
N PRO A 57 -10.50 0.51 3.00
CA PRO A 57 -9.76 -0.25 1.99
C PRO A 57 -9.20 -1.62 2.45
N ASN A 58 -9.40 -2.00 3.72
CA ASN A 58 -8.96 -3.30 4.23
C ASN A 58 -10.03 -4.35 3.98
N VAL A 59 -9.66 -5.43 3.28
CA VAL A 59 -10.56 -6.52 2.92
C VAL A 59 -9.97 -7.82 3.47
N ALA A 60 -10.69 -8.45 4.41
CA ALA A 60 -10.36 -9.80 4.83
C ALA A 60 -10.66 -10.77 3.69
N VAL A 61 -9.69 -11.61 3.36
CA VAL A 61 -9.80 -12.65 2.36
C VAL A 61 -9.64 -14.02 3.04
N PRO A 62 -10.30 -15.07 2.52
CA PRO A 62 -10.10 -16.44 2.98
C PRO A 62 -8.63 -16.86 2.89
#